data_AF-A0A8D2I954-F1
#
_entry.id   AF-A0A8D2I954-F1
#
_cell.length_a   1.000
_cell.length_b   1.000
_cell.length_c   1.000
_cell.angle_alpha   90.00
_cell.angle_beta   90.00
_cell.angle_gamma   90.00
#
_symmetry.space_group_name_H-M   'P 1'
#
loop_
_entity.id
_entity.type
_entity.pdbx_description
1 polymer ?
#
loop_
_entity_poly.entity_id
_entity_poly.type
_entity_poly.pdbx_seq_one_letter_code
_entity_poly.pdbx_strand_id
1 'polypeptide(L)'
;MSVDEKPDSPMYVYESTVHCTNILLGLNDQRKKDILCDVTLIVERKEFRAHRAVLAACSEYFWQALVGQTKHDLVVSLPEEYQKEKERKLTQKAWEEEACVVFTIGCN
;
A
#
# COMPACT_ATOMS: atom_id res chain seq x y z
N MET A 1 -36.46 -41.02 -20.34
CA MET A 1 -35.88 -39.82 -19.74
C MET A 1 -34.41 -40.10 -19.58
N SER A 2 -33.57 -39.48 -20.40
CA SER A 2 -32.12 -39.60 -20.30
C SER A 2 -31.60 -38.17 -20.22
N VAL A 3 -31.48 -37.67 -18.99
CA VAL A 3 -30.73 -36.45 -18.74
C VAL A 3 -29.27 -36.86 -18.77
N ASP A 4 -28.63 -36.70 -19.92
CA ASP A 4 -27.17 -36.72 -20.02
C ASP A 4 -26.64 -35.52 -19.21
N GLU A 5 -26.40 -35.72 -17.91
CA GLU A 5 -25.64 -34.78 -17.09
C GLU A 5 -24.20 -34.76 -17.61
N LYS A 6 -23.86 -33.72 -18.37
CA LYS A 6 -22.46 -33.39 -18.66
C LYS A 6 -21.75 -33.14 -17.33
N PRO A 7 -20.60 -33.78 -17.05
CA PRO A 7 -19.83 -33.44 -15.87
C PRO A 7 -19.38 -31.99 -16.01
N ASP A 8 -19.73 -31.19 -15.00
CA ASP A 8 -19.35 -29.78 -14.91
C ASP A 8 -17.83 -29.68 -15.09
N SER A 9 -17.40 -28.80 -15.99
CA SER A 9 -16.00 -28.76 -16.41
C SER A 9 -15.13 -28.41 -15.20
N PRO A 10 -13.98 -29.09 -14.95
CA PRO A 10 -13.18 -28.80 -13.76
C PRO A 10 -12.67 -27.36 -13.83
N MET A 11 -13.05 -26.56 -12.84
CA MET A 11 -12.57 -25.20 -12.65
C MET A 11 -11.11 -25.25 -12.18
N TYR A 12 -10.18 -24.76 -13.01
CA TYR A 12 -8.78 -24.65 -12.63
C TYR A 12 -8.56 -23.33 -11.89
N VAL A 13 -8.26 -23.42 -10.59
CA VAL A 13 -7.85 -22.29 -9.76
C VAL A 13 -6.34 -22.30 -9.64
N TYR A 14 -5.70 -21.19 -10.05
CA TYR A 14 -4.26 -20.98 -9.87
C TYR A 14 -4.02 -19.93 -8.80
N GLU A 15 -3.29 -20.31 -7.76
CA GLU A 15 -2.87 -19.44 -6.68
C GLU A 15 -1.34 -19.39 -6.65
N SER A 16 -0.78 -18.18 -6.58
CA SER A 16 0.66 -17.96 -6.50
C SER A 16 1.01 -17.30 -5.18
N THR A 17 1.75 -18.03 -4.34
CA THR A 17 2.20 -17.58 -3.02
C THR A 17 3.17 -16.40 -3.08
N VAL A 18 3.84 -16.18 -4.22
CA VAL A 18 4.83 -15.10 -4.40
C VAL A 18 4.29 -13.87 -5.13
N HIS A 19 3.05 -13.94 -5.63
CA HIS A 19 2.52 -12.88 -6.49
C HIS A 19 2.39 -11.55 -5.73
N CYS A 20 1.75 -11.58 -4.57
CA CYS A 20 1.56 -10.41 -3.72
C CYS A 20 2.90 -9.78 -3.33
N THR A 21 3.88 -10.59 -2.93
CA THR A 21 5.22 -10.13 -2.58
C THR A 21 5.88 -9.41 -3.76
N ASN A 22 5.84 -9.98 -4.96
CA ASN A 22 6.43 -9.37 -6.15
C ASN A 22 5.76 -8.03 -6.52
N ILE A 23 4.44 -7.94 -6.38
CA ILE A 23 3.71 -6.68 -6.61
C ILE A 23 4.16 -5.61 -5.61
N LEU A 24 4.25 -5.95 -4.33
CA LEU A 24 4.62 -5.01 -3.27
C LEU A 24 6.09 -4.57 -3.41
N LEU A 25 6.98 -5.47 -3.82
CA LEU A 25 8.36 -5.13 -4.17
C LEU A 25 8.42 -4.17 -5.36
N GLY A 26 7.62 -4.41 -6.41
CA GLY A 26 7.51 -3.51 -7.55
C GLY A 26 7.01 -2.11 -7.18
N LEU A 27 5.97 -2.02 -6.34
CA LEU A 27 5.45 -0.75 -5.84
C LEU A 27 6.47 0.01 -4.98
N ASN A 28 7.28 -0.71 -4.20
CA ASN A 28 8.37 -0.08 -3.44
C ASN A 28 9.49 0.45 -4.35
N ASP A 29 9.85 -0.28 -5.41
CA ASP A 29 10.84 0.20 -6.38
C ASP A 29 10.35 1.44 -7.14
N GLN A 30 9.07 1.45 -7.55
CA GLN A 30 8.41 2.62 -8.13
C GLN A 30 8.47 3.82 -7.19
N ARG A 31 8.18 3.62 -5.89
CA ARG A 31 8.30 4.66 -4.86
C ARG A 31 9.71 5.24 -4.78
N LYS A 32 10.74 4.39 -4.72
CA LYS A 32 12.14 4.82 -4.60
C LYS A 32 12.62 5.61 -5.82
N LYS A 33 12.07 5.31 -7.00
CA LYS A 33 12.38 5.97 -8.27
C LYS A 33 11.47 7.17 -8.56
N ASP A 34 10.51 7.46 -7.69
CA ASP A 34 9.45 8.46 -7.89
C ASP A 34 8.68 8.28 -9.21
N ILE A 35 8.36 7.02 -9.53
CA ILE A 35 7.61 6.63 -10.73
C ILE A 35 6.20 6.22 -10.29
N LEU A 36 5.17 6.68 -11.01
CA LEU A 36 3.75 6.38 -10.74
C LEU A 36 3.23 6.78 -9.34
N CYS A 37 4.01 7.56 -8.58
CA CYS A 37 3.58 8.14 -7.31
C CYS A 37 2.62 9.31 -7.55
N ASP A 38 1.52 9.34 -6.82
CA ASP A 38 0.39 10.28 -6.98
C ASP A 38 0.07 11.07 -5.70
N VAL A 39 0.88 10.90 -4.65
CA VAL A 39 0.80 11.66 -3.40
C VAL A 39 2.18 11.91 -2.81
N THR A 40 2.32 13.08 -2.21
CA THR A 40 3.48 13.46 -1.38
C THR A 40 3.02 13.60 0.06
N LEU A 41 3.61 12.81 0.96
CA LEU A 41 3.43 12.96 2.39
C LEU A 41 4.50 13.89 2.95
N ILE A 42 4.09 14.84 3.79
CA ILE A 42 5.02 15.70 4.53
C ILE A 42 5.03 15.23 5.99
N VAL A 43 6.19 14.77 6.44
CA VAL A 43 6.46 14.32 7.81
C VAL A 43 7.68 15.07 8.32
N GLU A 44 7.57 15.78 9.45
CA GLU A 44 8.69 16.54 10.03
C GLU A 44 9.46 17.44 9.01
N ARG A 45 8.73 18.03 8.05
CA ARG A 45 9.27 18.86 6.93
C ARG A 45 10.08 18.08 5.88
N LYS A 46 10.06 16.75 5.92
CA LYS A 46 10.56 15.88 4.84
C LYS A 46 9.41 15.45 3.94
N GLU A 47 9.68 15.35 2.66
CA GLU A 47 8.72 14.93 1.64
C GLU A 47 8.93 13.47 1.27
N PHE A 48 7.85 12.70 1.23
CA PHE A 48 7.85 11.29 0.88
C PHE A 48 6.82 11.03 -0.23
N ARG A 49 7.30 10.58 -1.38
CA ARG A 49 6.45 10.17 -2.50
C ARG A 49 5.88 8.78 -2.22
N ALA A 50 4.61 8.57 -2.55
CA ALA A 50 3.88 7.33 -2.27
C ALA A 50 2.70 7.14 -3.24
N HIS A 51 2.03 6.00 -3.10
CA HIS A 51 0.83 5.65 -3.85
C HIS A 51 -0.40 5.75 -2.95
N ARG A 52 -1.38 6.56 -3.35
CA ARG A 52 -2.62 6.80 -2.59
C ARG A 52 -3.40 5.53 -2.33
N ALA A 53 -3.48 4.66 -3.34
CA ALA A 53 -4.17 3.37 -3.23
C ALA A 53 -3.55 2.47 -2.15
N VAL A 54 -2.20 2.43 -2.07
CA VAL A 54 -1.49 1.61 -1.08
C VAL A 54 -1.69 2.19 0.33
N LEU A 55 -1.56 3.51 0.49
CA LEU A 55 -1.80 4.17 1.78
C LEU A 55 -3.22 3.94 2.29
N ALA A 56 -4.20 4.09 1.39
CA ALA A 56 -5.60 3.88 1.71
C ALA A 56 -5.90 2.41 2.08
N ALA A 57 -5.27 1.44 1.40
CA ALA A 57 -5.42 0.03 1.72
C ALA A 57 -4.79 -0.35 3.07
N CYS A 58 -3.67 0.26 3.46
CA CYS A 58 -2.95 -0.06 4.68
C CYS A 58 -3.43 0.72 5.92
N SER A 59 -4.23 1.77 5.75
CA SER A 59 -4.66 2.61 6.87
C SER A 59 -5.99 3.30 6.60
N GLU A 60 -6.93 3.10 7.51
CA GLU A 60 -8.24 3.74 7.46
C GLU A 60 -8.15 5.28 7.56
N TYR A 61 -7.17 5.80 8.31
CA TYR A 61 -6.91 7.24 8.37
C TYR A 61 -6.59 7.82 6.98
N PHE A 62 -5.64 7.19 6.28
CA PHE A 62 -5.29 7.61 4.92
C PHE A 62 -6.44 7.34 3.96
N TRP A 63 -7.20 6.26 4.12
CA TRP A 63 -8.39 6.01 3.31
C TRP A 63 -9.38 7.18 3.40
N GLN A 64 -9.79 7.56 4.62
CA GLN A 64 -10.74 8.65 4.83
C GLN A 64 -10.20 9.99 4.32
N ALA A 65 -8.89 10.25 4.51
CA ALA A 65 -8.25 11.48 4.02
C ALA A 65 -8.12 11.53 2.49
N LEU A 66 -7.92 10.39 1.82
CA LEU A 66 -7.54 10.30 0.40
C LEU A 66 -8.69 9.93 -0.54
N VAL A 67 -9.75 9.25 -0.08
CA VAL A 67 -10.77 8.65 -0.98
C VAL A 67 -11.51 9.69 -1.83
N GLY A 68 -11.68 10.91 -1.34
CA GLY A 68 -12.34 12.01 -2.05
C GLY A 68 -11.42 12.91 -2.87
N GLN A 69 -10.11 12.65 -2.89
CA GLN A 69 -9.15 13.54 -3.54
C GLN A 69 -9.02 13.17 -5.03
N THR A 70 -9.11 14.15 -5.92
CA THR A 70 -8.95 13.93 -7.38
C THR A 70 -7.68 14.57 -7.93
N LYS A 71 -6.86 15.18 -7.06
CA LYS A 71 -5.60 15.81 -7.46
C LYS A 71 -4.53 14.75 -7.70
N HIS A 72 -3.79 14.92 -8.80
CA HIS A 72 -2.66 14.08 -9.19
C HIS A 72 -1.38 14.36 -8.37
N ASP A 73 -1.27 15.56 -7.79
CA ASP A 73 -0.18 15.96 -6.90
C ASP A 73 -0.74 16.35 -5.53
N LEU A 74 -1.36 15.38 -4.87
CA LEU A 74 -1.89 15.62 -3.53
C LEU A 74 -0.73 15.69 -2.53
N VAL A 75 -0.65 16.78 -1.79
CA VAL A 75 0.29 16.94 -0.68
C VAL A 75 -0.47 16.80 0.63
N VAL A 76 -0.09 15.82 1.45
CA VAL A 76 -0.72 15.55 2.76
C VAL A 76 0.30 15.75 3.86
N SER A 77 0.10 16.78 4.67
CA SER A 77 0.91 17.03 5.87
C SER A 77 0.34 16.24 7.03
N LEU A 78 1.14 15.35 7.60
CA LEU A 78 0.72 14.54 8.74
C LEU A 78 0.85 15.36 10.03
N PRO A 79 -0.20 15.40 10.89
CA PRO A 79 -0.14 16.11 12.16
C PRO A 79 0.88 15.47 13.12
N GLU A 80 1.50 16.27 13.98
CA GLU A 80 2.55 15.82 14.91
C GLU A 80 2.10 14.69 15.85
N GLU A 81 0.80 14.61 16.19
CA GLU A 81 0.28 13.51 17.01
C GLU A 81 0.47 12.15 16.33
N TYR A 82 0.24 12.07 15.02
CA TYR A 82 0.39 10.84 14.25
C TYR A 82 1.88 10.45 14.10
N GLN A 83 2.77 11.44 14.07
CA GLN A 83 4.21 11.25 14.01
C GLN A 83 4.70 10.63 15.33
N LYS A 84 4.36 11.23 16.47
CA LYS A 84 4.78 10.76 17.81
C LYS A 84 4.24 9.38 18.16
N GLU A 85 2.99 9.08 17.79
CA GLU A 85 2.40 7.76 18.09
C GLU A 85 3.15 6.62 17.41
N LYS A 86 3.60 6.86 16.17
CA LYS A 86 4.18 5.83 15.32
C LYS A 86 5.72 5.84 15.40
N GLU A 87 6.35 6.96 15.77
CA GLU A 87 7.77 7.06 16.19
C GLU A 87 8.03 6.28 17.49
N ARG A 88 7.09 6.31 18.44
CA ARG A 88 7.21 5.52 19.68
C ARG A 88 7.27 4.00 19.40
N LYS A 89 6.76 3.57 18.24
CA LYS A 89 6.74 2.16 17.83
C LYS A 89 7.86 1.79 16.86
N LEU A 90 8.53 2.75 16.24
CA LEU A 90 9.42 2.48 15.11
C LEU A 90 10.59 3.47 15.12
N THR A 91 11.82 2.96 15.27
CA THR A 91 13.03 3.79 15.28
C THR A 91 13.17 4.59 13.98
N GLN A 92 13.73 5.80 14.05
CA GLN A 92 13.77 6.80 12.96
C GLN A 92 14.29 6.28 11.60
N LYS A 93 15.17 5.26 11.57
CA LYS A 93 15.60 4.58 10.34
C LYS A 93 14.51 3.76 9.67
N ALA A 94 13.70 3.10 10.48
CA ALA A 94 12.57 2.32 10.01
C ALA A 94 11.53 3.25 9.38
N TRP A 95 11.32 4.48 9.83
CA TRP A 95 10.40 5.38 9.13
C TRP A 95 10.84 5.77 7.71
N GLU A 96 12.14 6.03 7.49
CA GLU A 96 12.68 6.38 6.17
C GLU A 96 12.66 5.18 5.20
N GLU A 97 12.84 3.97 5.72
CA GLU A 97 12.77 2.72 4.94
C GLU A 97 11.33 2.18 4.79
N GLU A 98 10.47 2.38 5.79
CA GLU A 98 9.15 1.76 5.97
C GLU A 98 7.95 2.64 5.64
N ALA A 99 8.11 3.93 5.30
CA ALA A 99 7.00 4.85 4.99
C ALA A 99 6.01 4.36 3.90
N CYS A 100 6.27 3.23 3.22
CA CYS A 100 5.27 2.47 2.46
C CYS A 100 5.38 0.94 2.52
N VAL A 101 6.41 0.34 3.15
CA VAL A 101 6.77 -1.07 2.89
C VAL A 101 6.41 -2.02 4.03
N VAL A 102 6.30 -1.57 5.28
CA VAL A 102 6.10 -2.49 6.42
C VAL A 102 4.64 -2.64 6.84
N PHE A 103 3.80 -2.76 5.82
CA PHE A 103 2.65 -3.67 5.92
C PHE A 103 2.86 -4.96 5.10
N THR A 104 4.07 -5.21 4.55
CA THR A 104 4.29 -6.25 3.53
C THR A 104 5.31 -7.34 3.85
N ILE A 105 5.86 -7.38 5.07
CA ILE A 105 6.66 -8.52 5.57
C ILE A 105 6.15 -8.97 6.95
N GLY A 106 4.83 -8.99 7.10
CA GLY A 106 4.11 -9.54 8.24
C GLY A 106 3.11 -10.63 7.85
N CYS A 107 3.31 -11.28 6.69
CA CYS A 107 2.72 -12.59 6.42
C CYS A 107 3.73 -13.66 6.84
N ASN A 108 3.73 -13.99 8.13
CA ASN A 108 4.01 -15.32 8.63
C ASN A 108 3.18 -15.54 9.89
#